data_AF-A0A7W1CCS6-F1
#
_entry.id   AF-A0A7W1CCS6-F1
#
_cell.length_a   1.000
_cell.length_b   1.000
_cell.length_c   1.000
_cell.angle_alpha   90.00
_cell.angle_beta   90.00
_cell.angle_gamma   90.00
#
_symmetry.space_group_name_H-M   'P 1'
#
loop_
_entity.id
_entity.type
_entity.pdbx_description
1 polymer ?
#
loop_
_entity_poly.entity_id
_entity_poly.type
_entity_poly.pdbx_seq_one_letter_code
_entity_poly.pdbx_strand_id
1 'polypeptide(L)'
;MVSLNNGKRFILLSLVSLFAVCWQAALAQDKNWREVSTAELQSKTPTVETDADAEAIFWEVRVDDSSLNELALKHYVRVKIFTERGRERYSKFDIPFTRGMKIKDIAARVIKSDGSMVEIGKQDIFEREIVKANKVKIKAKSFAVPNIEPGVIVEYRYREVIEDAGARGMTLVFQRDIPVQTLSYYYKPYNKKEPNYQSYNFSDTKFVKDEKGFYLAQRTNVPSLKEEPRMPPSDMVRPWMMLQGVTLG
;
A
#
# COMPACT_ATOMS: atom_id res chain seq x y z
N MET A 1 -18.45 -60.99 64.10
CA MET A 1 -19.73 -61.51 63.58
C MET A 1 -20.87 -60.66 64.14
N VAL A 2 -21.16 -59.50 63.55
CA VAL A 2 -22.36 -58.61 63.71
C VAL A 2 -22.23 -57.62 62.53
N SER A 3 -22.99 -57.69 61.42
CA SER A 3 -24.40 -57.39 61.13
C SER A 3 -24.77 -55.89 61.04
N LEU A 4 -25.27 -55.51 59.85
CA LEU A 4 -26.19 -54.41 59.48
C LEU A 4 -25.66 -52.96 59.69
N ASN A 5 -25.99 -51.94 58.89
CA ASN A 5 -27.25 -51.66 58.21
C ASN A 5 -27.10 -50.57 57.12
N ASN A 6 -28.15 -50.49 56.29
CA ASN A 6 -28.37 -49.66 55.11
C ASN A 6 -28.41 -48.13 55.31
N GLY A 7 -28.05 -47.42 54.23
CA GLY A 7 -28.91 -46.39 53.64
C GLY A 7 -28.49 -44.93 53.80
N LYS A 8 -28.16 -44.26 52.69
CA LYS A 8 -28.97 -43.21 52.03
C LYS A 8 -28.15 -42.52 50.93
N ARG A 9 -28.82 -42.35 49.77
CA ARG A 9 -28.36 -41.57 48.61
C ARG A 9 -28.28 -40.08 48.97
N PHE A 10 -27.26 -39.37 48.51
CA PHE A 10 -27.38 -37.99 48.02
C PHE A 10 -26.31 -37.73 46.95
N ILE A 11 -26.78 -37.33 45.77
CA ILE A 11 -26.02 -36.84 44.61
C ILE A 11 -25.93 -35.32 44.76
N LEU A 12 -24.74 -34.73 44.53
CA LEU A 12 -24.52 -33.34 44.05
C LEU A 12 -23.02 -33.27 43.66
N LEU A 13 -22.61 -33.22 42.38
CA LEU A 13 -22.47 -32.03 41.48
C LEU A 13 -21.81 -30.85 42.23
N SER A 14 -20.66 -30.28 41.84
CA SER A 14 -20.30 -29.81 40.49
C SER A 14 -18.81 -29.40 40.39
N LEU A 15 -18.32 -29.49 39.15
CA LEU A 15 -17.08 -29.02 38.53
C LEU A 15 -16.34 -27.83 39.19
N VAL A 16 -15.03 -28.02 39.41
CA VAL A 16 -14.06 -26.93 39.52
C VAL A 16 -13.65 -26.49 38.10
N SER A 17 -14.02 -25.26 37.79
CA SER A 17 -13.94 -24.60 36.49
C SER A 17 -12.49 -24.41 36.02
N LEU A 18 -12.22 -24.83 34.77
CA LEU A 18 -11.06 -24.45 33.99
C LEU A 18 -10.87 -22.92 34.00
N PHE A 19 -9.69 -22.47 34.42
CA PHE A 19 -9.18 -21.14 34.07
C PHE A 19 -8.80 -21.15 32.57
N ALA A 20 -9.83 -21.10 31.72
CA ALA A 20 -9.70 -20.71 30.34
C ALA A 20 -9.52 -19.18 30.32
N VAL A 21 -8.28 -18.72 30.47
CA VAL A 21 -7.94 -17.35 30.08
C VAL A 21 -8.10 -17.29 28.58
N CYS A 22 -9.23 -16.72 28.16
CA CYS A 22 -9.52 -16.31 26.81
C CYS A 22 -8.32 -15.52 26.28
N TRP A 23 -7.49 -16.18 25.48
CA TRP A 23 -6.72 -15.46 24.48
C TRP A 23 -7.77 -14.83 23.58
N GLN A 24 -7.96 -13.52 23.74
CA GLN A 24 -8.88 -12.77 22.90
C GLN A 24 -8.47 -13.06 21.45
N ALA A 25 -9.36 -13.72 20.73
CA ALA A 25 -9.28 -13.79 19.29
C ALA A 25 -9.22 -12.33 18.82
N ALA A 26 -8.05 -11.92 18.34
CA ALA A 26 -7.93 -10.68 17.61
C ALA A 26 -9.04 -10.67 16.57
N LEU A 27 -9.86 -9.62 16.60
CA LEU A 27 -10.96 -9.41 15.68
C LEU A 27 -10.47 -9.70 14.26
N ALA A 28 -11.03 -10.74 13.65
CA ALA A 28 -10.72 -11.12 12.30
C ALA A 28 -11.17 -10.01 11.34
N GLN A 29 -10.24 -9.11 11.01
CA GLN A 29 -10.26 -8.39 9.75
C GLN A 29 -8.83 -8.12 9.24
N ASP A 30 -8.07 -9.16 8.93
CA ASP A 30 -7.04 -9.01 7.92
C ASP A 30 -7.35 -9.91 6.72
N LYS A 31 -7.89 -9.33 5.64
CA LYS A 31 -7.86 -9.99 4.34
C LYS A 31 -6.57 -9.60 3.64
N ASN A 32 -5.52 -10.28 4.09
CA ASN A 32 -4.20 -10.50 3.48
C ASN A 32 -3.32 -9.26 3.29
N TRP A 33 -2.88 -8.63 4.39
CA TRP A 33 -1.60 -7.93 4.37
C TRP A 33 -0.43 -8.93 4.17
N ARG A 34 0.64 -8.50 3.49
CA ARG A 34 1.91 -9.21 3.46
C ARG A 34 2.50 -9.22 4.87
N GLU A 35 3.20 -10.30 5.20
CA GLU A 35 3.98 -10.37 6.44
C GLU A 35 4.98 -9.20 6.50
N VAL A 36 5.19 -8.68 7.70
CA VAL A 36 6.25 -7.70 7.98
C VAL A 36 7.39 -8.47 8.62
N SER A 37 8.51 -8.57 7.91
CA SER A 37 9.67 -9.30 8.38
C SER A 37 10.36 -8.58 9.56
N THR A 38 11.03 -9.35 10.40
CA THR A 38 11.86 -8.81 11.48
C THR A 38 12.92 -7.83 10.97
N ALA A 39 13.49 -8.08 9.78
CA ALA A 39 14.47 -7.19 9.16
C ALA A 39 13.84 -5.82 8.81
N GLU A 40 12.63 -5.79 8.25
CA GLU A 40 11.90 -4.55 7.99
C GLU A 40 11.62 -3.79 9.30
N LEU A 41 11.20 -4.49 10.37
CA LEU A 41 10.92 -3.88 11.68
C LEU A 41 12.18 -3.31 12.36
N GLN A 42 13.29 -4.05 12.30
CA GLN A 42 14.52 -3.69 13.01
C GLN A 42 15.45 -2.77 12.22
N SER A 43 15.19 -2.54 10.92
CA SER A 43 16.00 -1.62 10.12
C SER A 43 16.01 -0.21 10.73
N LYS A 44 17.20 0.33 10.99
CA LYS A 44 17.39 1.66 11.61
C LYS A 44 17.79 2.74 10.62
N THR A 45 18.21 2.35 9.43
CA THR A 45 18.66 3.26 8.37
C THR A 45 18.01 2.87 7.06
N PRO A 46 17.67 3.83 6.18
CA PRO A 46 17.24 3.52 4.82
C PRO A 46 18.33 2.75 4.07
N THR A 47 17.93 1.94 3.09
CA THR A 47 18.86 1.08 2.32
C THR A 47 19.31 1.74 1.03
N VAL A 48 18.45 2.52 0.38
CA VAL A 48 18.71 3.08 -0.94
C VAL A 48 19.41 4.44 -0.84
N GLU A 49 18.94 5.30 0.06
CA GLU A 49 19.52 6.63 0.31
C GLU A 49 19.69 6.83 1.82
N THR A 50 20.92 6.75 2.31
CA THR A 50 21.21 6.69 3.77
C THR A 50 20.82 7.94 4.54
N ASP A 51 20.61 9.07 3.85
CA ASP A 51 20.15 10.35 4.39
C ASP A 51 18.63 10.57 4.29
N ALA A 52 17.88 9.60 3.76
CA ALA A 52 16.44 9.74 3.56
C ALA A 52 15.64 9.65 4.87
N ASP A 53 14.62 10.50 4.97
CA ASP A 53 13.73 10.53 6.14
C ASP A 53 12.74 9.36 6.19
N ALA A 54 12.42 8.82 5.02
CA ALA A 54 11.49 7.73 4.82
C ALA A 54 11.89 6.97 3.55
N GLU A 55 11.61 5.67 3.52
CA GLU A 55 11.84 4.81 2.36
C GLU A 55 10.66 3.88 2.16
N ALA A 56 10.19 3.75 0.92
CA ALA A 56 9.23 2.71 0.58
C ALA A 56 9.96 1.37 0.45
N ILE A 57 9.62 0.42 1.30
CA ILE A 57 10.10 -0.96 1.18
C ILE A 57 9.56 -1.57 -0.11
N PHE A 58 8.28 -1.35 -0.40
CA PHE A 58 7.75 -1.59 -1.73
C PHE A 58 6.67 -0.57 -2.09
N TRP A 59 6.54 -0.33 -3.40
CA TRP A 59 5.46 0.42 -3.99
C TRP A 59 4.94 -0.37 -5.20
N GLU A 60 3.79 -1.01 -5.03
CA GLU A 60 3.18 -1.84 -6.06
C GLU A 60 1.92 -1.16 -6.61
N VAL A 61 1.79 -1.15 -7.93
CA VAL A 61 0.59 -0.71 -8.63
C VAL A 61 0.18 -1.80 -9.62
N ARG A 62 -1.05 -2.33 -9.47
CA ARG A 62 -1.65 -3.24 -10.44
C ARG A 62 -2.66 -2.49 -11.28
N VAL A 63 -2.34 -2.27 -12.54
CA VAL A 63 -3.18 -1.64 -13.55
C VAL A 63 -3.96 -2.74 -14.28
N ASP A 64 -5.27 -2.80 -14.07
CA ASP A 64 -6.18 -3.71 -14.76
C ASP A 64 -7.00 -2.92 -15.80
N ASP A 65 -6.61 -3.08 -17.06
CA ASP A 65 -7.24 -2.49 -18.25
C ASP A 65 -8.04 -3.53 -19.04
N SER A 66 -8.40 -4.66 -18.40
CA SER A 66 -9.10 -5.74 -19.09
C SER A 66 -10.62 -5.52 -19.23
N SER A 67 -11.17 -4.49 -18.58
CA SER A 67 -12.58 -4.12 -18.62
C SER A 67 -12.86 -3.06 -19.69
N LEU A 68 -14.02 -3.14 -20.34
CA LEU A 68 -14.49 -2.09 -21.27
C LEU A 68 -15.07 -0.86 -20.57
N ASN A 69 -15.45 -0.99 -19.30
CA ASN A 69 -16.26 0.00 -18.60
C ASN A 69 -15.47 0.77 -17.54
N GLU A 70 -14.30 0.28 -17.15
CA GLU A 70 -13.47 0.95 -16.15
C GLU A 70 -12.01 0.56 -16.27
N LEU A 71 -11.14 1.52 -15.97
CA LEU A 71 -9.74 1.30 -15.66
C LEU A 71 -9.59 1.21 -14.14
N ALA A 72 -9.00 0.12 -13.65
CA ALA A 72 -8.85 -0.11 -12.22
C ALA A 72 -7.39 -0.24 -11.83
N LEU A 73 -6.94 0.56 -10.87
CA LEU A 73 -5.60 0.45 -10.29
C LEU A 73 -5.72 -0.02 -8.84
N LYS A 74 -4.88 -0.98 -8.44
CA LYS A 74 -4.73 -1.39 -7.04
C LYS A 74 -3.35 -0.98 -6.58
N HIS A 75 -3.30 -0.12 -5.58
CA HIS A 75 -2.06 0.33 -4.97
C HIS A 75 -1.82 -0.44 -3.69
N TYR A 76 -0.57 -0.84 -3.48
CA TYR A 76 -0.13 -1.44 -2.23
C TYR A 76 1.27 -0.93 -1.90
N VAL A 77 1.37 -0.18 -0.81
CA VAL A 77 2.58 0.56 -0.44
C VAL A 77 2.91 0.29 1.01
N ARG A 78 4.21 0.11 1.29
CA ARG A 78 4.75 0.00 2.64
C ARG A 78 5.93 0.96 2.78
N VAL A 79 5.80 1.95 3.64
CA VAL A 79 6.79 3.01 3.87
C VAL A 79 7.30 2.93 5.30
N LYS A 80 8.61 2.98 5.50
CA LYS A 80 9.22 3.11 6.81
C LYS A 80 9.73 4.52 7.02
N ILE A 81 9.49 5.08 8.21
CA ILE A 81 9.95 6.40 8.63
C ILE A 81 11.21 6.22 9.48
N PHE A 82 12.29 6.96 9.20
CA PHE A 82 13.61 6.74 9.82
C PHE A 82 14.08 7.89 10.72
N THR A 83 13.60 9.11 10.48
CA THR A 83 14.13 10.31 11.15
C THR A 83 13.02 11.12 11.81
N GLU A 84 13.42 12.01 12.71
CA GLU A 84 12.51 12.97 13.35
C GLU A 84 11.88 13.94 12.32
N ARG A 85 12.67 14.37 11.32
CA ARG A 85 12.15 15.14 10.17
C ARG A 85 11.11 14.34 9.38
N GLY A 86 11.32 13.03 9.24
CA GLY A 86 10.34 12.10 8.67
C GLY A 86 9.06 12.03 9.49
N ARG A 87 9.15 11.96 10.83
CA ARG A 87 8.00 11.98 11.73
C ARG A 87 7.11 13.21 11.47
N GLU A 88 7.71 14.38 11.34
CA GLU A 88 6.97 15.62 11.06
C GLU A 88 6.33 15.59 9.66
N ARG A 89 7.13 15.29 8.63
CA ARG A 89 6.71 15.30 7.22
C ARG A 89 5.63 14.25 6.90
N TYR A 90 5.72 13.07 7.50
CA TYR A 90 4.84 11.92 7.24
C TYR A 90 3.81 11.68 8.34
N SER A 91 3.54 12.67 9.19
CA SER A 91 2.47 12.63 10.20
C SER A 91 1.07 12.43 9.61
N LYS A 92 0.91 12.67 8.32
CA LYS A 92 -0.31 12.47 7.55
C LYS A 92 0.02 11.94 6.16
N PHE A 93 -0.78 10.98 5.70
CA PHE A 93 -0.71 10.46 4.33
C PHE A 93 -1.91 10.95 3.54
N ASP A 94 -1.66 11.37 2.29
CA ASP A 94 -2.67 11.81 1.35
C ASP A 94 -2.69 10.89 0.14
N ILE A 95 -3.87 10.41 -0.23
CA ILE A 95 -4.14 9.71 -1.49
C ILE A 95 -4.85 10.70 -2.41
N PRO A 96 -4.12 11.41 -3.28
CA PRO A 96 -4.69 12.44 -4.13
C PRO A 96 -5.56 11.83 -5.22
N PHE A 97 -6.63 12.54 -5.59
CA PHE A 97 -7.49 12.20 -6.70
C PHE A 97 -8.13 13.46 -7.28
N THR A 98 -8.53 13.38 -8.54
CA THR A 98 -9.20 14.47 -9.27
C THR A 98 -10.60 14.04 -9.70
N ARG A 99 -11.34 14.97 -10.30
CA ARG A 99 -12.69 14.67 -10.82
C ARG A 99 -12.62 13.55 -11.87
N GLY A 100 -13.49 12.57 -11.74
CA GLY A 100 -13.55 11.39 -12.62
C GLY A 100 -12.88 10.15 -12.03
N MET A 101 -12.04 10.31 -10.99
CA MET A 101 -11.43 9.20 -10.27
C MET A 101 -12.18 8.91 -8.96
N LYS A 102 -12.41 7.63 -8.67
CA LYS A 102 -12.97 7.15 -7.40
C LYS A 102 -11.91 6.37 -6.64
N ILE A 103 -11.60 6.82 -5.42
CA ILE A 103 -10.78 6.05 -4.47
C ILE A 103 -11.70 5.18 -3.62
N LYS A 104 -11.47 3.88 -3.65
CA LYS A 104 -12.26 2.83 -2.99
C LYS A 104 -11.34 1.93 -2.18
N ASP A 105 -11.95 1.13 -1.30
CA ASP A 105 -11.30 0.02 -0.59
C ASP A 105 -10.00 0.40 0.13
N ILE A 106 -9.97 1.62 0.70
CA ILE A 106 -8.81 2.07 1.46
C ILE A 106 -8.71 1.25 2.73
N ALA A 107 -7.54 0.67 2.94
CA ALA A 107 -7.13 0.11 4.21
C ALA A 107 -5.72 0.65 4.50
N ALA A 108 -5.46 1.00 5.75
CA ALA A 108 -4.15 1.44 6.21
C ALA A 108 -3.91 0.96 7.63
N ARG A 109 -2.65 0.70 7.96
CA ARG A 109 -2.20 0.36 9.30
C ARG A 109 -0.83 0.95 9.57
N VAL A 110 -0.57 1.16 10.85
CA VAL A 110 0.72 1.62 11.38
C VAL A 110 1.31 0.47 12.18
N ILE A 111 2.53 0.07 11.88
CA ILE A 111 3.26 -0.98 12.60
C ILE A 111 4.46 -0.35 13.30
N LYS A 112 4.57 -0.57 14.60
CA LYS A 112 5.69 -0.11 15.42
C LYS A 112 6.88 -1.06 15.31
N SER A 113 8.04 -0.62 15.78
CA SER A 113 9.28 -1.40 15.78
C SER A 113 9.20 -2.69 16.61
N ASP A 114 8.30 -2.74 17.61
CA ASP A 114 8.00 -3.93 18.41
C ASP A 114 7.03 -4.92 17.72
N GLY A 115 6.55 -4.59 16.52
CA GLY A 115 5.59 -5.39 15.75
C GLY A 115 4.13 -5.15 16.12
N SER A 116 3.82 -4.35 17.16
CA SER A 116 2.45 -3.95 17.46
C SER A 116 1.89 -3.09 16.32
N MET A 117 0.60 -3.26 16.01
CA MET A 117 -0.04 -2.55 14.91
C MET A 117 -1.34 -1.87 15.32
N VAL A 118 -1.61 -0.73 14.69
CA VAL A 118 -2.87 0.02 14.81
C VAL A 118 -3.44 0.20 13.41
N GLU A 119 -4.64 -0.33 13.18
CA GLU A 119 -5.36 -0.10 11.93
C GLU A 119 -6.01 1.29 11.93
N ILE A 120 -6.04 1.92 10.76
CA ILE A 120 -6.74 3.17 10.54
C ILE A 120 -8.19 2.84 10.22
N GLY A 121 -9.10 3.26 11.12
CA GLY A 121 -10.52 3.07 10.93
C GLY A 121 -11.05 3.84 9.71
N LYS A 122 -12.12 3.35 9.09
CA LYS A 122 -12.75 4.04 7.93
C LYS A 122 -13.20 5.45 8.28
N GLN A 123 -13.63 5.68 9.52
CA GLN A 123 -14.01 6.99 10.06
C GLN A 123 -12.84 7.95 10.22
N ASP A 124 -11.62 7.43 10.33
CA ASP A 124 -10.38 8.21 10.50
C ASP A 124 -9.76 8.57 9.14
N ILE A 125 -10.39 8.13 8.04
CA ILE A 125 -10.05 8.52 6.67
C ILE A 125 -11.03 9.58 6.20
N PHE A 126 -10.55 10.80 6.02
CA PHE A 126 -11.36 11.94 5.63
C PHE A 126 -11.00 12.45 4.25
N GLU A 127 -11.96 13.06 3.57
CA GLU A 127 -11.72 13.75 2.32
C GLU A 127 -11.40 15.22 2.58
N ARG A 128 -10.36 15.74 1.93
CA ARG A 128 -10.01 17.16 1.99
C ARG A 128 -9.57 17.69 0.64
N GLU A 129 -9.72 18.99 0.45
CA GLU A 129 -9.12 19.68 -0.70
C GLU A 129 -7.64 19.96 -0.40
N ILE A 130 -6.75 19.64 -1.34
CA ILE A 130 -5.30 19.84 -1.16
C ILE A 130 -4.71 20.87 -2.13
N VAL A 131 -5.35 21.06 -3.29
CA VAL A 131 -5.01 22.11 -4.26
C VAL A 131 -6.28 22.66 -4.89
N LYS A 132 -6.36 23.99 -4.99
CA LYS A 132 -7.38 24.70 -5.76
C LYS A 132 -6.76 25.92 -6.44
N ALA A 133 -6.52 25.79 -7.75
CA ALA A 133 -5.99 26.87 -8.59
C ALA A 133 -6.49 26.70 -10.03
N ASN A 134 -6.83 27.79 -10.71
CA ASN A 134 -7.11 27.85 -12.16
C ASN A 134 -7.92 26.64 -12.72
N LYS A 135 -9.12 26.41 -12.16
CA LYS A 135 -10.04 25.30 -12.51
C LYS A 135 -9.54 23.88 -12.21
N VAL A 136 -8.31 23.72 -11.72
CA VAL A 136 -7.79 22.46 -11.18
C VAL A 136 -8.19 22.35 -9.71
N LYS A 137 -8.87 21.25 -9.39
CA LYS A 137 -9.23 20.88 -8.03
C LYS A 137 -8.70 19.48 -7.74
N ILE A 138 -7.76 19.40 -6.82
CA ILE A 138 -7.22 18.12 -6.33
C ILE A 138 -7.73 17.92 -4.91
N LYS A 139 -8.39 16.79 -4.71
CA LYS A 139 -8.80 16.31 -3.39
C LYS A 139 -7.87 15.19 -2.95
N ALA A 140 -7.88 14.87 -1.67
CA ALA A 140 -7.23 13.69 -1.16
C ALA A 140 -8.14 12.95 -0.18
N LYS A 141 -8.01 11.63 -0.15
CA LYS A 141 -8.39 10.83 1.02
C LYS A 141 -7.18 10.79 1.94
N SER A 142 -7.35 11.21 3.18
CA SER A 142 -6.27 11.48 4.10
C SER A 142 -6.48 10.77 5.42
N PHE A 143 -5.38 10.32 6.03
CA PHE A 143 -5.38 9.79 7.38
C PHE A 143 -4.12 10.22 8.13
N ALA A 144 -4.25 10.39 9.44
CA ALA A 144 -3.12 10.66 10.32
C ALA A 144 -2.40 9.36 10.68
N VAL A 145 -1.11 9.45 10.99
CA VAL A 145 -0.31 8.33 11.48
C VAL A 145 -0.30 8.37 13.02
N PRO A 146 -1.12 7.56 13.71
CA PRO A 146 -1.16 7.55 15.18
C PRO A 146 0.20 7.16 15.76
N ASN A 147 0.64 7.88 16.79
CA ASN A 147 1.89 7.63 17.51
C ASN A 147 3.11 7.50 16.58
N ILE A 148 3.18 8.34 15.54
CA ILE A 148 4.30 8.34 14.61
C ILE A 148 5.61 8.67 15.35
N GLU A 149 6.62 7.84 15.12
CA GLU A 149 7.97 7.94 15.66
C GLU A 149 8.97 7.33 14.66
N PRO A 150 10.26 7.66 14.73
CA PRO A 150 11.28 6.98 13.94
C PRO A 150 11.23 5.45 14.15
N GLY A 151 11.25 4.71 13.04
CA GLY A 151 11.15 3.25 13.01
C GLY A 151 9.75 2.72 12.68
N VAL A 152 8.72 3.56 12.70
CA VAL A 152 7.35 3.17 12.34
C VAL A 152 7.23 2.85 10.84
N ILE A 153 6.45 1.81 10.54
CA ILE A 153 6.03 1.45 9.19
C ILE A 153 4.58 1.86 8.99
N VAL A 154 4.31 2.59 7.92
CA VAL A 154 2.96 2.88 7.42
C VAL A 154 2.70 2.00 6.21
N GLU A 155 1.68 1.16 6.30
CA GLU A 155 1.30 0.23 5.24
C GLU A 155 -0.14 0.49 4.82
N TYR A 156 -0.36 0.70 3.52
CA TYR A 156 -1.67 1.04 3.01
C TYR A 156 -1.91 0.49 1.61
N ARG A 157 -3.19 0.28 1.32
CA ARG A 157 -3.67 -0.16 0.02
C ARG A 157 -4.99 0.52 -0.29
N TYR A 158 -5.23 0.73 -1.58
CA TYR A 158 -6.48 1.31 -2.07
C TYR A 158 -6.70 0.92 -3.52
N ARG A 159 -7.94 1.11 -3.96
CA ARG A 159 -8.33 0.94 -5.35
C ARG A 159 -8.68 2.29 -5.96
N GLU A 160 -8.05 2.64 -7.06
CA GLU A 160 -8.46 3.73 -7.94
C GLU A 160 -9.30 3.16 -9.07
N VAL A 161 -10.43 3.81 -9.36
CA VAL A 161 -11.33 3.43 -10.45
C VAL A 161 -11.66 4.65 -11.28
N ILE A 162 -11.49 4.54 -12.59
CA ILE A 162 -11.84 5.55 -13.58
C ILE A 162 -12.86 4.92 -14.53
N GLU A 163 -14.08 5.45 -14.53
CA GLU A 163 -15.19 4.95 -15.37
C GLU A 163 -14.98 5.35 -16.83
N ASP A 164 -15.37 4.49 -17.76
CA ASP A 164 -15.30 4.69 -19.22
C ASP A 164 -13.91 5.10 -19.72
N ALA A 165 -12.86 4.61 -19.05
CA ALA A 165 -11.46 4.89 -19.36
C ALA A 165 -10.67 3.60 -19.60
N GLY A 166 -9.55 3.73 -20.31
CA GLY A 166 -8.56 2.67 -20.47
C GLY A 166 -7.14 3.20 -20.29
N ALA A 167 -6.15 2.30 -20.33
CA ALA A 167 -4.76 2.62 -20.01
C ALA A 167 -4.00 3.36 -21.13
N ARG A 168 -4.61 3.61 -22.29
CA ARG A 168 -3.98 4.37 -23.39
C ARG A 168 -3.61 5.79 -22.92
N GLY A 169 -2.34 6.14 -23.06
CA GLY A 169 -1.79 7.44 -22.63
C GLY A 169 -1.49 7.52 -21.14
N MET A 170 -1.74 6.46 -20.36
CA MET A 170 -1.35 6.41 -18.95
C MET A 170 0.16 6.44 -18.81
N THR A 171 0.65 7.21 -17.83
CA THR A 171 2.06 7.28 -17.49
C THR A 171 2.36 6.44 -16.23
N LEU A 172 3.36 5.59 -16.33
CA LEU A 172 3.88 4.79 -15.23
C LEU A 172 5.21 5.38 -14.80
N VAL A 173 5.22 6.11 -13.68
CA VAL A 173 6.42 6.79 -13.19
C VAL A 173 7.27 5.83 -12.36
N PHE A 174 8.53 5.63 -12.76
CA PHE A 174 9.49 4.71 -12.15
C PHE A 174 10.44 5.40 -11.17
N GLN A 175 9.98 6.47 -10.52
CA GLN A 175 10.67 7.23 -9.46
C GLN A 175 9.65 7.95 -8.56
N ARG A 176 9.92 8.04 -7.25
CA ARG A 176 9.06 8.70 -6.25
C ARG A 176 9.83 9.80 -5.51
N ASP A 177 9.14 10.54 -4.64
CA ASP A 177 9.74 11.63 -3.85
C ASP A 177 10.45 11.12 -2.58
N ILE A 178 10.36 9.81 -2.35
CA ILE A 178 11.16 9.04 -1.39
C ILE A 178 11.86 7.92 -2.13
N PRO A 179 13.01 7.44 -1.63
CA PRO A 179 13.62 6.23 -2.14
C PRO A 179 12.67 5.04 -2.04
N VAL A 180 12.81 4.09 -2.97
CA VAL A 180 11.99 2.89 -3.05
C VAL A 180 12.89 1.66 -3.25
N GLN A 181 12.83 0.68 -2.35
CA GLN A 181 13.61 -0.55 -2.53
C GLN A 181 13.10 -1.38 -3.71
N THR A 182 11.77 -1.52 -3.84
CA THR A 182 11.12 -2.22 -4.97
C THR A 182 9.90 -1.43 -5.48
N LEU A 183 9.96 -0.98 -6.74
CA LEU A 183 8.87 -0.29 -7.42
C LEU A 183 8.36 -1.15 -8.57
N SER A 184 7.10 -1.59 -8.48
CA SER A 184 6.53 -2.58 -9.40
C SER A 184 5.22 -2.10 -10.01
N TYR A 185 5.13 -2.21 -11.33
CA TYR A 185 3.89 -2.09 -12.08
C TYR A 185 3.50 -3.43 -12.66
N TYR A 186 2.34 -3.93 -12.26
CA TYR A 186 1.70 -5.07 -12.91
C TYR A 186 0.63 -4.53 -13.84
N TYR A 187 0.76 -4.75 -15.14
CA TYR A 187 -0.19 -4.27 -16.13
C TYR A 187 -0.89 -5.43 -16.81
N LYS A 188 -2.22 -5.45 -16.76
CA LYS A 188 -3.07 -6.42 -17.47
C LYS A 188 -3.77 -5.71 -18.63
N PRO A 189 -3.29 -5.87 -19.88
CA PRO A 189 -3.80 -5.12 -21.03
C PRO A 189 -5.18 -5.61 -21.48
N TYR A 190 -5.93 -4.70 -22.11
CA TYR A 190 -7.14 -5.05 -22.84
C TYR A 190 -6.86 -6.15 -23.90
N ASN A 191 -7.77 -7.13 -24.01
CA ASN A 191 -7.67 -8.27 -24.93
C ASN A 191 -6.40 -9.15 -24.81
N LYS A 192 -5.69 -9.13 -23.67
CA LYS A 192 -4.51 -9.98 -23.38
C LYS A 192 -3.36 -9.84 -24.40
N LYS A 193 -3.29 -8.72 -25.13
CA LYS A 193 -2.16 -8.41 -25.99
C LYS A 193 -0.95 -8.05 -25.14
N GLU A 194 0.25 -8.14 -25.69
CA GLU A 194 1.45 -7.65 -25.01
C GLU A 194 1.35 -6.13 -24.80
N PRO A 195 1.91 -5.59 -23.71
CA PRO A 195 1.98 -4.15 -23.49
C PRO A 195 2.68 -3.45 -24.66
N ASN A 196 1.99 -2.51 -25.30
CA ASN A 196 2.61 -1.52 -26.16
C ASN A 196 2.95 -0.28 -25.33
N TYR A 197 4.19 0.18 -25.34
CA TYR A 197 4.65 1.28 -24.50
C TYR A 197 5.88 1.97 -25.05
N GLN A 198 6.13 3.19 -24.56
CA GLN A 198 7.35 3.94 -24.81
C GLN A 198 7.99 4.35 -23.48
N SER A 199 9.29 4.11 -23.34
CA SER A 199 10.07 4.50 -22.17
C SER A 199 10.74 5.86 -22.40
N TYR A 200 10.83 6.66 -21.34
CA TYR A 200 11.48 7.96 -21.31
C TYR A 200 12.47 8.01 -20.14
N ASN A 201 13.67 8.54 -20.40
CA ASN A 201 14.75 8.75 -19.40
C ASN A 201 15.32 7.46 -18.76
N PHE A 202 15.07 6.28 -19.34
CA PHE A 202 15.74 5.02 -19.02
C PHE A 202 15.50 3.96 -20.13
N SER A 203 16.25 2.87 -20.10
CA SER A 203 16.10 1.72 -21.01
C SER A 203 16.28 0.34 -20.35
N ASP A 204 16.56 0.31 -19.04
CA ASP A 204 16.91 -0.89 -18.28
C ASP A 204 15.70 -1.75 -17.85
N THR A 205 14.48 -1.22 -18.00
CA THR A 205 13.25 -1.87 -17.53
C THR A 205 12.29 -2.11 -18.68
N LYS A 206 11.69 -3.30 -18.69
CA LYS A 206 10.73 -3.74 -19.69
C LYS A 206 9.67 -4.60 -19.04
N PHE A 207 8.50 -4.69 -19.67
CA PHE A 207 7.46 -5.61 -19.25
C PHE A 207 7.87 -7.06 -19.52
N VAL A 208 7.76 -7.91 -18.51
CA VAL A 208 7.88 -9.37 -18.61
C VAL A 208 6.56 -10.02 -18.27
N LYS A 209 6.22 -11.14 -18.91
CA LYS A 209 4.96 -11.83 -18.66
C LYS A 209 4.90 -12.35 -17.22
N ASP A 210 3.74 -12.15 -16.59
CA ASP A 210 3.43 -12.60 -15.24
C ASP A 210 2.13 -13.44 -15.24
N GLU A 211 1.75 -13.96 -14.08
CA GLU A 211 0.55 -14.76 -13.92
C GLU A 211 -0.75 -13.99 -14.19
N LYS A 212 -1.84 -14.72 -14.45
CA LYS A 212 -3.22 -14.18 -14.55
C LYS A 212 -3.39 -13.07 -15.60
N GLY A 213 -2.51 -13.06 -16.61
CA GLY A 213 -2.55 -12.11 -17.73
C GLY A 213 -1.91 -10.76 -17.42
N PHE A 214 -1.21 -10.63 -16.29
CA PHE A 214 -0.40 -9.45 -15.99
C PHE A 214 0.96 -9.53 -16.69
N TYR A 215 1.57 -8.36 -16.84
CA TYR A 215 2.96 -8.17 -17.18
C TYR A 215 3.60 -7.31 -16.11
N LEU A 216 4.77 -7.70 -15.63
CA LEU A 216 5.53 -6.99 -14.61
C LEU A 216 6.60 -6.10 -15.24
N ALA A 217 6.61 -4.83 -14.89
CA ALA A 217 7.76 -3.94 -15.04
C ALA A 217 8.21 -3.49 -13.65
N GLN A 218 9.46 -3.76 -13.29
CA GLN A 218 9.96 -3.56 -11.93
C GLN A 218 11.36 -2.94 -11.93
N ARG A 219 11.58 -2.02 -10.98
CA ARG A 219 12.91 -1.50 -10.64
C ARG A 219 13.19 -1.69 -9.16
N THR A 220 14.45 -1.88 -8.82
CA THR A 220 14.93 -1.96 -7.44
C THR A 220 15.93 -0.86 -7.15
N ASN A 221 16.10 -0.52 -5.87
CA ASN A 221 17.02 0.51 -5.39
C ASN A 221 16.80 1.85 -6.12
N VAL A 222 15.54 2.29 -6.20
CA VAL A 222 15.15 3.50 -6.93
C VAL A 222 15.38 4.72 -6.03
N PRO A 223 16.26 5.66 -6.40
CA PRO A 223 16.51 6.86 -5.62
C PRO A 223 15.29 7.79 -5.62
N SER A 224 15.19 8.68 -4.63
CA SER A 224 14.17 9.72 -4.63
C SER A 224 14.43 10.73 -5.76
N LEU A 225 13.38 11.41 -6.21
CA LEU A 225 13.57 12.64 -6.97
C LEU A 225 14.05 13.72 -6.01
N LYS A 226 15.23 14.29 -6.30
CA LYS A 226 15.71 15.51 -5.65
C LYS A 226 15.26 16.70 -6.48
N GLU A 227 14.44 17.57 -5.88
CA GLU A 227 14.10 18.85 -6.52
C GLU A 227 15.31 19.78 -6.48
N GLU A 228 15.64 20.34 -7.64
CA GLU A 228 16.77 21.27 -7.78
C GLU A 228 16.29 22.64 -8.28
N PRO A 229 16.91 23.75 -7.84
CA PRO A 229 16.61 25.06 -8.39
C PRO A 229 16.74 25.07 -9.91
N ARG A 230 15.65 25.44 -10.61
CA ARG A 230 15.56 25.46 -12.08
C ARG A 230 15.64 24.08 -12.76
N MET A 231 15.35 23.01 -12.04
CA MET A 231 15.17 21.72 -12.68
C MET A 231 14.12 21.80 -13.79
N PRO A 232 14.31 21.09 -14.92
CA PRO A 232 13.26 20.94 -15.92
C PRO A 232 11.98 20.33 -15.32
N PRO A 233 10.84 20.43 -16.02
CA PRO A 233 9.62 19.72 -15.65
C PRO A 233 9.87 18.24 -15.35
N SER A 234 9.16 17.70 -14.36
CA SER A 234 9.47 16.38 -13.80
C SER A 234 9.42 15.23 -14.82
N ASP A 235 8.61 15.34 -15.86
CA ASP A 235 8.50 14.38 -16.97
C ASP A 235 9.74 14.36 -17.88
N MET A 236 10.53 15.44 -17.92
CA MET A 236 11.79 15.48 -18.66
C MET A 236 12.96 14.82 -17.90
N VAL A 237 12.83 14.61 -16.59
CA VAL A 237 13.92 14.10 -15.75
C VAL A 237 13.62 12.75 -15.10
N ARG A 238 12.36 12.47 -14.76
CA ARG A 238 11.99 11.19 -14.13
C ARG A 238 12.04 10.06 -15.17
N PRO A 239 12.44 8.85 -14.79
CA PRO A 239 12.20 7.66 -15.60
C PRO A 239 10.71 7.30 -15.57
N TRP A 240 10.06 7.18 -16.73
CA TRP A 240 8.65 6.80 -16.84
C TRP A 240 8.32 6.09 -18.15
N MET A 241 7.26 5.30 -18.16
CA MET A 241 6.70 4.67 -19.37
C MET A 241 5.36 5.29 -19.72
N MET A 242 5.10 5.51 -21.01
CA MET A 242 3.76 5.78 -21.53
C MET A 242 3.17 4.48 -22.07
N LEU A 243 2.01 4.07 -21.57
CA LEU A 243 1.24 2.98 -22.17
C LEU A 243 0.60 3.47 -23.46
N GLN A 244 0.88 2.79 -24.56
CA GLN A 244 0.32 3.10 -25.87
C GLN A 244 -0.95 2.30 -26.12
N GLY A 245 -1.85 2.88 -26.91
CA GLY A 245 -3.05 2.17 -27.35
C GLY A 245 -2.68 0.98 -28.22
N VAL A 246 -3.52 -0.05 -28.18
CA VAL A 246 -3.50 -1.08 -29.21
C VAL A 246 -4.08 -0.46 -30.47
N THR A 247 -3.33 -0.45 -31.58
CA THR A 247 -3.89 -0.13 -32.89
C THR A 247 -5.02 -1.11 -33.17
N LEU A 248 -6.26 -0.61 -33.30
CA LEU A 248 -7.34 -1.37 -33.90
C LEU A 248 -6.98 -1.48 -35.39
N GLY A 249 -6.23 -2.53 -35.73
CA GLY A 249 -6.05 -2.97 -37.10
C GLY A 249 -7.30 -3.68 -37.61
#